data_AF-A0A5R2ATD4-F1
#
_entry.id   AF-A0A5R2ATD4-F1
#
_cell.length_a   1.000
_cell.length_b   1.000
_cell.length_c   1.000
_cell.angle_alpha   90.00
_cell.angle_beta   90.00
_cell.angle_gamma   90.00
#
_symmetry.space_group_name_H-M   'P 1'
#
loop_
_entity.id
_entity.type
_entity.pdbx_description
1 polymer ?
#
loop_
_entity_poly.entity_id
_entity_poly.type
_entity_poly.pdbx_seq_one_letter_code
_entity_poly.pdbx_strand_id
1 'polypeptide(L)'
;MQKVIAMVIVIVAILSIGYVDPENEKSRQLLEMEGFSQIQITGFRFLGCAEEDDLAIGFKAIKNGFTVTGTICSSFFGKGHTIRYD
;
A
#
# COMPACT_ATOMS: atom_id res chain seq x y z
N MET A 1 36.19 -8.04 -20.00
CA MET A 1 34.75 -8.30 -20.30
C MET A 1 34.04 -8.97 -19.13
N GLN A 2 34.56 -10.07 -18.57
CA GLN A 2 33.93 -10.80 -17.44
C GLN A 2 33.64 -9.95 -16.18
N LYS A 3 34.54 -9.05 -15.79
CA LYS A 3 34.34 -8.12 -14.65
C LYS A 3 33.22 -7.10 -14.90
N VAL A 4 33.02 -6.69 -16.15
CA VAL A 4 31.98 -5.73 -16.54
C VAL A 4 30.62 -6.41 -16.53
N ILE A 5 30.54 -7.65 -17.02
CA ILE A 5 29.31 -8.46 -16.99
C ILE A 5 28.88 -8.71 -15.54
N ALA A 6 29.81 -9.08 -14.65
CA ALA A 6 29.52 -9.27 -13.24
C ALA A 6 28.98 -7.99 -12.57
N MET A 7 29.55 -6.82 -12.88
CA MET A 7 29.09 -5.54 -12.35
C MET A 7 27.67 -5.18 -12.83
N VAL A 8 27.36 -5.41 -14.10
CA VAL A 8 26.02 -5.18 -14.66
C VAL A 8 24.97 -6.09 -14.00
N ILE A 9 25.29 -7.36 -13.76
CA ILE A 9 24.37 -8.31 -13.09
C ILE A 9 24.06 -7.85 -11.66
N VAL A 10 25.05 -7.37 -10.92
CA VAL A 10 24.84 -6.85 -9.56
C VAL A 10 23.96 -5.60 -9.56
N ILE A 11 24.15 -4.68 -10.50
CA ILE A 11 23.32 -3.47 -10.63
C ILE A 11 21.88 -3.84 -10.98
N VAL A 12 21.66 -4.76 -11.92
CA VAL A 12 20.31 -5.22 -12.28
C VAL A 12 19.63 -5.93 -11.09
N ALA A 13 20.38 -6.72 -10.32
CA ALA A 13 19.85 -7.36 -9.11
C ALA A 13 19.43 -6.34 -8.05
N ILE A 14 20.21 -5.28 -7.83
CA ILE A 14 19.87 -4.21 -6.88
C ILE A 14 18.64 -3.42 -7.36
N LEU A 15 18.51 -3.18 -8.67
CA LEU A 15 17.35 -2.49 -9.25
C LEU A 15 16.07 -3.34 -9.24
N SER A 16 16.18 -4.66 -9.09
CA SER A 16 15.03 -5.56 -8.97
C SER A 16 14.45 -5.67 -7.56
N ILE A 17 15.06 -5.00 -6.57
CA ILE A 17 14.46 -4.87 -5.24
C ILE A 17 13.28 -3.91 -5.39
N GLY A 18 12.08 -4.47 -5.51
CA GLY A 18 10.85 -3.70 -5.68
C GLY A 18 10.75 -2.62 -4.60
N TYR A 19 10.43 -1.39 -5.01
CA TYR A 19 10.13 -0.30 -4.09
C TYR A 19 8.91 -0.72 -3.26
N VAL A 20 9.15 -1.16 -2.02
CA VAL A 20 8.09 -1.39 -1.05
C VAL A 20 7.68 -0.02 -0.55
N ASP A 21 6.55 0.45 -1.04
CA ASP A 21 5.96 1.70 -0.59
C ASP A 21 5.61 1.56 0.90
N PRO A 22 6.29 2.32 1.80
CA PRO A 22 6.09 2.19 3.23
C PRO A 22 4.66 2.54 3.66
N GLU A 23 3.92 3.33 2.88
CA GLU A 23 2.53 3.68 3.18
C GLU A 23 1.56 2.53 2.84
N ASN A 24 1.87 1.75 1.80
CA ASN A 24 1.12 0.53 1.49
C ASN A 24 1.30 -0.53 2.60
N GLU A 25 2.52 -0.65 3.14
CA GLU A 25 2.80 -1.59 4.22
C GLU A 25 2.09 -1.20 5.53
N LYS A 26 2.13 0.08 5.92
CA LYS A 26 1.36 0.57 7.08
C LYS A 26 -0.15 0.34 6.91
N SER A 27 -0.67 0.61 5.71
CA SER A 27 -2.09 0.42 5.39
C SER A 27 -2.50 -1.05 5.51
N ARG A 28 -1.65 -1.98 5.07
CA ARG A 28 -1.87 -3.41 5.25
C ARG A 28 -1.89 -3.81 6.72
N GLN A 29 -0.89 -3.40 7.49
CA GLN A 29 -0.81 -3.72 8.92
C GLN A 29 -2.04 -3.21 9.69
N LEU A 30 -2.53 -2.02 9.35
CA LEU A 30 -3.75 -1.47 9.94
C LEU A 30 -4.98 -2.33 9.64
N LEU A 31 -5.15 -2.77 8.39
CA LEU A 31 -6.23 -3.68 8.02
C LEU A 31 -6.11 -5.04 8.73
N GLU A 32 -4.91 -5.57 8.88
CA GLU A 32 -4.67 -6.82 9.60
C GLU A 32 -5.08 -6.71 11.08
N MET A 33 -4.71 -5.60 11.74
CA MET A 33 -5.12 -5.31 13.13
C MET A 33 -6.64 -5.17 13.28
N GLU A 34 -7.33 -4.66 12.25
CA GLU A 34 -8.79 -4.51 12.19
C GLU A 34 -9.54 -5.80 11.81
N GLY A 35 -8.83 -6.93 11.71
CA GLY A 35 -9.40 -8.25 11.44
C GLY A 35 -9.73 -8.52 9.97
N PHE A 36 -9.14 -7.75 9.06
CA PHE A 36 -9.21 -8.05 7.63
C PHE A 36 -8.19 -9.13 7.25
N SER A 37 -8.52 -9.91 6.23
CA SER A 37 -7.69 -10.97 5.68
C SER A 37 -7.69 -10.90 4.16
N GLN A 38 -6.75 -11.58 3.50
CA GLN A 38 -6.61 -11.56 2.02
C GLN A 38 -6.56 -10.14 1.46
N ILE A 39 -5.76 -9.27 2.12
CA ILE A 39 -5.68 -7.85 1.80
C ILE A 39 -4.91 -7.66 0.49
N GLN A 40 -5.57 -7.00 -0.45
CA GLN A 40 -5.00 -6.55 -1.71
C GLN A 40 -5.07 -5.02 -1.76
N ILE A 41 -3.90 -4.38 -1.80
CA ILE A 41 -3.80 -2.95 -2.03
C ILE A 41 -3.98 -2.69 -3.53
N THR A 42 -4.97 -1.86 -3.88
CA THR A 42 -5.34 -1.57 -5.28
C THR A 42 -4.65 -0.31 -5.83
N GLY A 43 -3.81 0.35 -5.04
CA GLY A 43 -3.10 1.58 -5.40
C GLY A 43 -3.83 2.86 -4.99
N PHE A 44 -3.34 4.00 -5.47
CA PHE A 44 -3.83 5.32 -5.06
C PHE A 44 -5.24 5.62 -5.64
N ARG A 45 -6.16 6.08 -4.80
CA ARG A 45 -7.56 6.42 -5.12
C ARG A 45 -7.79 7.92 -4.95
N PHE A 46 -7.69 8.69 -6.03
CA PHE A 46 -7.93 10.14 -6.00
C PHE A 46 -9.35 10.56 -5.58
N LEU A 47 -10.33 9.64 -5.57
CA LEU A 47 -11.76 9.94 -5.38
C LEU A 47 -12.37 9.31 -4.11
N GLY A 48 -11.56 8.88 -3.13
CA GLY A 48 -12.05 8.19 -1.92
C GLY A 48 -11.83 8.94 -0.60
N CYS A 49 -11.03 10.01 -0.62
CA CYS A 49 -10.65 10.79 0.56
C CYS A 49 -11.01 12.27 0.39
N ALA A 50 -11.03 13.04 1.47
CA ALA A 50 -11.29 14.48 1.36
C ALA A 50 -10.13 15.16 0.62
N GLU A 51 -10.36 16.33 0.02
CA GLU A 51 -9.29 17.10 -0.67
C GLU A 51 -8.07 17.40 0.22
N GLU A 52 -8.23 17.29 1.55
CA GLU A 52 -7.21 17.54 2.57
C GLU A 52 -6.36 16.30 2.93
N ASP A 53 -6.65 15.12 2.36
CA ASP A 53 -5.97 13.87 2.71
C ASP A 53 -4.78 13.60 1.76
N ASP A 54 -3.56 13.60 2.31
CA ASP A 54 -2.29 13.40 1.57
C ASP A 54 -2.09 11.95 1.07
N LEU A 55 -2.81 11.00 1.67
CA LEU A 55 -2.75 9.58 1.34
C LEU A 55 -4.15 9.02 1.10
N ALA A 56 -4.35 8.41 -0.07
CA ALA A 56 -5.58 7.73 -0.44
C ALA A 56 -5.26 6.36 -1.04
N ILE A 57 -5.17 5.33 -0.20
CA ILE A 57 -4.82 3.97 -0.63
C ILE A 57 -6.06 3.11 -0.71
N GLY A 58 -6.41 2.64 -1.90
CA GLY A 58 -7.50 1.69 -2.10
C GLY A 58 -7.11 0.29 -1.63
N PHE A 59 -8.07 -0.43 -1.06
CA PHE A 59 -7.91 -1.83 -0.69
C PHE A 59 -9.14 -2.67 -1.05
N LYS A 60 -8.89 -3.96 -1.21
CA LYS A 60 -9.87 -5.03 -1.26
C LYS A 60 -9.44 -6.11 -0.29
N ALA A 61 -10.31 -6.52 0.61
CA ALA A 61 -10.00 -7.52 1.63
C ALA A 61 -11.25 -8.33 1.99
N ILE A 62 -11.07 -9.31 2.88
CA ILE A 62 -12.16 -10.10 3.45
C ILE A 62 -12.29 -9.81 4.93
N LYS A 63 -13.49 -9.45 5.39
CA LYS A 63 -13.85 -9.29 6.80
C LYS A 63 -15.11 -10.09 7.09
N ASN A 64 -15.06 -10.93 8.13
CA ASN A 64 -16.18 -11.79 8.52
C ASN A 64 -16.75 -12.66 7.36
N GLY A 65 -15.89 -13.10 6.44
CA GLY A 65 -16.28 -13.92 5.28
C GLY A 65 -16.83 -13.13 4.08
N PHE A 66 -16.99 -11.81 4.19
CA PHE A 66 -17.46 -10.95 3.10
C PHE A 66 -16.30 -10.20 2.45
N THR A 67 -16.39 -10.02 1.14
CA THR A 67 -15.47 -9.13 0.42
C THR A 67 -15.82 -7.69 0.75
N VAL A 68 -14.84 -6.91 1.19
CA VAL A 68 -14.97 -5.50 1.54
C VAL A 68 -13.97 -4.71 0.70
N THR A 69 -14.43 -3.62 0.10
CA THR A 69 -13.59 -2.66 -0.62
C THR A 69 -13.71 -1.30 0.02
N GLY A 70 -12.66 -0.52 -0.10
CA GLY A 70 -12.65 0.84 0.41
C GLY A 70 -11.32 1.53 0.17
N THR A 71 -11.20 2.69 0.80
CA THR A 71 -10.01 3.54 0.76
C THR A 71 -9.56 3.86 2.18
N ILE A 72 -8.27 3.72 2.44
CA ILE A 72 -7.62 4.20 3.65
C ILE A 72 -7.14 5.62 3.37
N CYS A 73 -7.67 6.55 4.16
CA CYS A 73 -7.32 7.96 4.12
C CYS A 73 -6.40 8.29 5.29
N SER A 74 -5.31 9.01 5.04
CA SER A 74 -4.54 9.66 6.11
C SER A 74 -3.98 11.01 5.67
N SER A 75 -3.92 11.94 6.62
CA SER A 75 -3.31 13.26 6.41
C SER A 75 -1.99 13.35 7.17
N PHE A 76 -0.96 13.95 6.56
CA PHE A 76 0.42 13.99 7.05
C PHE A 76 0.57 14.77 8.38
N PHE A 77 -0.43 15.59 8.74
CA PHE A 77 -0.45 16.44 9.94
C PHE A 77 -1.14 15.79 11.17
N GLY A 78 -0.77 14.55 11.49
CA GLY A 78 -1.14 13.92 12.77
C GLY A 78 -2.60 13.47 12.91
N LYS A 79 -3.36 13.40 11.81
CA LYS A 79 -4.70 12.81 11.80
C LYS A 79 -4.55 11.31 11.52
N GLY A 80 -5.11 10.48 12.40
CA GLY A 80 -5.03 9.01 12.29
C GLY A 80 -5.59 8.46 10.98
N HIS A 81 -5.36 7.18 10.72
CA HIS A 81 -5.87 6.51 9.53
C HIS A 81 -7.39 6.29 9.64
N THR A 82 -8.12 6.62 8.59
CA THR A 82 -9.57 6.38 8.50
C THR A 82 -9.85 5.39 7.37
N ILE A 83 -10.60 4.33 7.66
CA ILE A 83 -11.11 3.40 6.65
C ILE A 83 -12.46 3.93 6.15
N ARG A 84 -12.55 4.28 4.87
CA ARG A 84 -13.81 4.60 4.18
C ARG A 84 -14.20 3.43 3.28
N TYR A 85 -15.38 2.87 3.49
CA TYR A 85 -15.93 1.81 2.64
C TYR A 85 -16.58 2.40 1.38
N ASP A 86 -16.54 1.65 0.27
CA ASP A 86 -17.27 1.98 -0.96
C ASP A 86 -18.78 1.64 -0.85
#